data_AF-A0A0Q7S7F6-F1
#
_entry.id   AF-A0A0Q7S7F6-F1
#
_cell.length_a   1.000
_cell.length_b   1.000
_cell.length_c   1.000
_cell.angle_alpha   90.00
_cell.angle_beta   90.00
_cell.angle_gamma   90.00
#
_symmetry.space_group_name_H-M   'P 1'
#
loop_
_entity.id
_entity.type
_entity.pdbx_description
1 polymer ?
#
loop_
_entity_poly.entity_id
_entity_poly.type
_entity_poly.pdbx_seq_one_letter_code
_entity_poly.pdbx_strand_id
1 'polypeptide(L)' 'MSRLLVEAGEALYGPRWQTDLANDLGVSDRTVRRWAAGTQDVPQGAYTDLLRLTQERAGLLDSLAGRLREVG' A
#
# COMPACT_ATOMS: atom_id res chain seq x y z
N MET A 1 1.86 10.46 -13.07
CA MET A 1 1.64 9.15 -12.43
C MET A 1 2.68 8.99 -11.34
N SER A 2 2.27 8.80 -10.07
CA SER A 2 3.22 8.56 -8.98
C SER A 2 3.65 7.10 -9.00
N ARG A 3 4.88 6.83 -9.47
CA ARG A 3 5.44 5.47 -9.53
C ARG A 3 5.52 4.82 -8.14
N LEU A 4 5.88 5.61 -7.13
CA LEU A 4 5.99 5.14 -5.74
C LEU A 4 4.64 4.67 -5.17
N LEU A 5 3.55 5.38 -5.47
CA LEU A 5 2.20 4.96 -5.04
C LEU A 5 1.84 3.59 -5.62
N VAL A 6 2.13 3.38 -6.91
CA VAL A 6 1.81 2.13 -7.61
C VAL A 6 2.63 0.97 -7.02
N GLU A 7 3.95 1.14 -6.92
CA GLU A 7 4.85 0.10 -6.39
C GLU A 7 4.48 -0.30 -4.95
N ALA A 8 4.21 0.68 -4.09
CA ALA A 8 3.80 0.41 -2.71
C ALA A 8 2.40 -0.24 -2.63
N GLY A 9 1.44 0.22 -3.44
CA GLY A 9 0.11 -0.37 -3.51
C GLY A 9 0.17 -1.85 -3.93
N GLU A 10 0.88 -2.14 -5.02
CA GLU A 10 1.05 -3.51 -5.52
C GLU A 10 1.78 -4.40 -4.51
N ALA A 11 2.80 -3.89 -3.83
CA ALA A 11 3.49 -4.65 -2.79
C ALA A 11 2.60 -4.97 -1.58
N LEU A 12 1.67 -4.07 -1.22
CA LEU A 12 0.79 -4.23 -0.07
C LEU A 12 -0.40 -5.17 -0.32
N TYR A 13 -0.97 -5.12 -1.53
CA TYR A 13 -2.29 -5.71 -1.83
C TYR A 13 -2.35 -6.49 -3.17
N GLY A 14 -1.29 -6.44 -3.98
CA GLY A 14 -1.24 -7.12 -5.27
C GLY A 14 -2.10 -6.46 -6.36
N PRO A 15 -2.64 -7.24 -7.32
CA PRO A 15 -3.32 -6.70 -8.51
C PRO A 15 -4.55 -5.82 -8.25
N ARG A 16 -5.17 -5.94 -7.07
CA ARG A 16 -6.38 -5.19 -6.68
C ARG A 16 -6.09 -4.00 -5.76
N TRP A 17 -4.83 -3.54 -5.73
CA TRP A 17 -4.35 -2.56 -4.76
C TRP A 17 -5.13 -1.26 -4.67
N GLN A 18 -5.72 -0.76 -5.76
CA GLN A 18 -6.38 0.55 -5.74
C GLN A 18 -7.59 0.55 -4.80
N THR A 19 -8.38 -0.52 -4.79
CA THR A 19 -9.58 -0.63 -3.96
C THR A 19 -9.20 -0.90 -2.50
N ASP A 20 -8.25 -1.79 -2.26
CA ASP A 20 -7.82 -2.13 -0.89
C ASP A 20 -7.08 -0.95 -0.23
N LEU A 21 -6.20 -0.27 -0.97
CA LEU A 21 -5.56 0.95 -0.51
C LEU A 21 -6.58 2.07 -0.25
N ALA A 22 -7.61 2.22 -1.09
CA ALA A 22 -8.65 3.22 -0.86
C ALA A 22 -9.38 3.00 0.48
N ASN A 23 -9.68 1.74 0.80
CA ASN A 23 -10.30 1.37 2.07
C ASN A 23 -9.40 1.72 3.25
N ASP A 24 -8.11 1.35 3.20
CA ASP A 24 -7.17 1.61 4.30
C ASP A 24 -6.81 3.10 4.47
N LEU A 25 -6.85 3.88 3.38
CA LEU A 25 -6.66 5.33 3.41
C LEU A 25 -7.95 6.11 3.74
N GLY A 26 -9.10 5.44 3.84
CA GLY A 26 -10.39 6.09 4.09
C GLY A 26 -10.83 7.05 2.97
N VAL A 27 -10.42 6.80 1.74
CA VAL A 27 -10.78 7.61 0.56
C VAL A 27 -11.59 6.79 -0.45
N SER A 28 -12.19 7.45 -1.43
CA SER A 28 -12.89 6.73 -2.50
C SER A 28 -11.89 6.03 -3.44
N ASP A 29 -12.27 4.87 -3.98
CA ASP A 29 -11.54 4.17 -5.05
C ASP A 29 -11.33 5.06 -6.30
N ARG A 30 -12.22 6.03 -6.54
CA ARG A 30 -12.04 7.06 -7.59
C ARG A 30 -10.89 8.02 -7.29
N THR A 31 -10.63 8.34 -6.02
CA THR A 31 -9.51 9.19 -5.60
C THR A 31 -8.19 8.50 -5.91
N VAL A 32 -8.03 7.25 -5.48
CA VAL A 32 -6.82 6.46 -5.72
C VAL A 32 -6.57 6.26 -7.22
N ARG A 33 -7.61 6.01 -8.02
CA ARG A 33 -7.50 5.98 -9.50
C ARG A 33 -6.96 7.28 -10.10
N ARG A 34 -7.42 8.44 -9.63
CA ARG A 34 -6.95 9.74 -10.14
C ARG A 34 -5.47 9.96 -9.84
N TRP A 35 -5.03 9.57 -8.63
CA TRP A 35 -3.63 9.58 -8.22
C TRP A 35 -2.76 8.65 -9.07
N ALA A 36 -3.21 7.40 -9.25
CA ALA A 36 -2.53 6.42 -10.11
C ALA A 36 -2.39 6.94 -11.55
N ALA A 37 -3.46 7.50 -12.12
CA ALA A 37 -3.44 8.12 -13.44
C ALA A 37 -2.59 9.41 -13.52
N GLY A 38 -2.19 9.99 -12.37
CA GLY A 38 -1.49 11.28 -12.31
C GLY A 38 -2.34 12.47 -12.72
N THR A 39 -3.67 12.32 -12.67
CA THR A 39 -4.63 13.40 -12.93
C THR A 39 -4.89 14.28 -11.70
N GLN A 40 -4.42 13.84 -10.54
CA GLN A 40 -4.42 14.56 -9.29
C GLN A 40 -3.17 14.16 -8.51
N ASP A 41 -2.54 15.13 -7.83
CA ASP A 41 -1.39 14.85 -6.98
C ASP A 41 -1.79 14.08 -5.71
N VAL A 42 -0.86 13.25 -5.25
CA VAL A 42 -1.00 12.50 -4.00
C VAL A 42 -0.66 13.46 -2.84
N PRO A 43 -1.57 13.68 -1.89
CA PRO A 43 -1.29 14.53 -0.75
C PRO A 43 -0.22 13.89 0.16
N GLN A 44 0.59 14.71 0.83
CA GLN A 44 1.66 14.24 1.72
C GLN A 44 1.14 13.27 2.80
N GLY A 45 -0.07 13.52 3.34
CA GLY A 45 -0.71 12.63 4.32
C GLY A 45 -0.87 11.19 3.82
N ALA A 46 -1.25 11.01 2.54
CA ALA A 46 -1.38 9.67 1.97
C ALA A 46 -0.03 8.94 1.89
N TYR A 47 1.09 9.65 1.67
CA TYR A 47 2.41 9.02 1.74
C TYR A 47 2.82 8.64 3.17
N THR A 48 2.42 9.44 4.16
CA THR A 48 2.62 9.08 5.58
C THR A 48 1.83 7.82 5.95
N ASP A 49 0.57 7.73 5.52
CA ASP A 49 -0.25 6.53 5.75
C ASP A 49 0.32 5.31 5.02
N LEU A 50 0.80 5.47 3.78
CA LEU A 50 1.44 4.42 3.01
C LEU A 50 2.74 3.91 3.67
N LEU A 51 3.53 4.82 4.25
CA LEU A 51 4.71 4.45 5.04
C LEU A 51 4.31 3.61 6.25
N ARG A 52 3.26 4.00 6.99
CA ARG A 52 2.76 3.22 8.13
C ARG A 52 2.31 1.82 7.69
N LEU A 53 1.48 1.73 6.64
CA LEU A 53 0.96 0.45 6.12
C LEU A 53 2.09 -0.48 5.67
N THR A 54 3.12 0.05 4.99
CA THR A 54 4.27 -0.74 4.55
C THR A 54 5.11 -1.26 5.72
N GLN A 55 5.31 -0.47 6.77
CA GLN A 55 6.00 -0.91 7.99
C GLN A 55 5.23 -2.00 8.73
N GLU A 56 3.92 -1.85 8.87
CA GLU A 56 3.04 -2.87 9.49
C GLU A 56 3.09 -4.19 8.71
N ARG A 57 3.01 -4.15 7.38
CA ARG A 57 3.13 -5.33 6.53
C ARG A 57 4.50 -5.99 6.67
N ALA A 58 5.58 -5.22 6.65
CA ALA A 58 6.94 -5.73 6.79
C ALA A 58 7.11 -6.48 8.12
N GLY A 59 6.69 -5.89 9.24
CA GLY A 59 6.78 -6.54 10.55
C GLY A 59 5.99 -7.84 10.64
N LEU A 60 4.80 -7.89 10.02
CA LEU A 60 4.01 -9.12 9.93
C LEU A 60 4.70 -10.20 9.09
N LEU A 61 5.28 -9.82 7.95
CA LEU A 61 6.02 -10.74 7.08
C LEU A 61 7.29 -11.27 7.74
N ASP A 62 8.03 -10.42 8.47
CA ASP A 62 9.23 -10.83 9.21
C ASP A 62 8.90 -11.82 10.32
N SER A 63 7.82 -11.58 11.06
CA SER A 63 7.31 -12.51 12.09
C SER A 63 6.91 -13.85 11.49
N LEU A 64 6.21 -13.84 10.35
CA LEU A 64 5.85 -15.06 9.62
C LEU A 64 7.08 -15.81 9.12
N ALA A 65 8.05 -15.10 8.53
CA ALA A 65 9.29 -15.69 8.04
C ALA A 65 10.07 -16.35 9.18
N GLY A 66 10.12 -15.74 10.37
CA GLY A 66 10.70 -16.34 11.57
C GLY A 66 10.07 -17.69 11.90
N ARG A 67 8.75 -17.73 12.04
CA ARG A 67 8.00 -18.98 12.35
C ARG A 67 8.15 -20.05 11.26
N LEU A 68 8.16 -19.66 9.98
CA LEU A 68 8.34 -20.60 8.88
C LEU A 68 9.72 -21.25 8.88
N ARG A 69 10.78 -20.55 9.31
CA ARG A 69 12.12 -21.13 9.47
C ARG A 69 12.20 -22.16 10.58
N GLU A 70 11.36 -22.07 11.61
CA GLU A 70 11.35 -23.05 12.71
C GLU A 70 10.67 -24.38 12.31
N VAL A 71 9.87 -24.37 11.25
CA VAL A 71 9.13 -25.55 10.76
C VAL A 71 9.95 -26.40 9.77
N GLY A 72 10.90 -25.78 9.06
CA GLY A 72 11.78 -26.44 8.08
C GLY A 72 13.07 -26.92 8.69
#